data_AF-A0A536A3E5-F1
#
_entry.id   AF-A0A536A3E5-F1
#
_cell.length_a   1.000
_cell.length_b   1.000
_cell.length_c   1.000
_cell.angle_alpha   90.00
_cell.angle_beta   90.00
_cell.angle_gamma   90.00
#
_symmetry.space_group_name_H-M   'P 1'
#
loop_
_entity.id
_entity.type
_entity.pdbx_description
1 polymer ?
#
loop_
_entity_poly.entity_id
_entity_poly.type
_entity_poly.pdbx_seq_one_letter_code
_entity_poly.pdbx_strand_id
1 'polypeptide(L)'
;MSEELVLWHDFNVALVTAAAGLLGLLFVALSIHIRALSDRRNDELRAVARTIFLGYVVALAFGFLALMPQSLGALGVELIALNLAAAIPFASAARSGLRPVGVGYDRRVTMIQFVAGFLLFAAALTGSIGVAVGESRALFLMAGLAVVSLLWGVFNTWELIFRMQSVGG
;
A
#
# COMPACT_ATOMS: atom_id res chain seq x y z
N MET A 1 -26.00 6.94 0.72
CA MET A 1 -25.08 5.98 0.11
C MET A 1 -25.61 5.63 -1.27
N SER A 2 -24.82 5.73 -2.33
CA SER A 2 -25.27 5.32 -3.67
C SER A 2 -25.52 3.81 -3.72
N GLU A 3 -26.46 3.35 -4.56
CA GLU A 3 -26.79 1.92 -4.71
C GLU A 3 -25.56 1.06 -5.00
N GLU A 4 -24.64 1.58 -5.81
CA GLU A 4 -23.39 0.92 -6.13
C GLU A 4 -22.57 0.62 -4.87
N LEU A 5 -22.36 1.59 -3.98
CA LEU A 5 -21.58 1.38 -2.75
C LEU A 5 -22.23 0.37 -1.81
N VAL A 6 -23.56 0.23 -1.85
CA VAL A 6 -24.28 -0.82 -1.10
C VAL A 6 -23.87 -2.20 -1.62
N LEU A 7 -23.78 -2.40 -2.94
CA LEU A 7 -23.36 -3.68 -3.54
C LEU A 7 -21.92 -4.05 -3.20
N TRP A 8 -21.06 -3.04 -2.98
CA TRP A 8 -19.66 -3.24 -2.61
C TRP A 8 -19.41 -3.32 -1.11
N HIS A 9 -20.45 -3.19 -0.28
CA HIS A 9 -20.32 -3.14 1.18
C HIS A 9 -19.55 -4.36 1.74
N ASP A 10 -19.96 -5.58 1.41
CA ASP A 10 -19.34 -6.79 1.96
C ASP A 10 -17.89 -6.97 1.51
N PHE A 11 -17.59 -6.58 0.27
CA PHE A 11 -16.21 -6.52 -0.22
C PHE A 11 -15.37 -5.54 0.60
N ASN A 12 -15.88 -4.32 0.83
CA ASN A 12 -15.16 -3.32 1.60
C ASN A 12 -14.98 -3.73 3.07
N VAL A 13 -15.96 -4.38 3.68
CA VAL A 13 -15.84 -4.97 5.04
C VAL A 13 -14.73 -6.04 5.06
N ALA A 14 -14.70 -6.94 4.07
CA ALA A 14 -13.67 -7.96 3.96
C ALA A 14 -12.29 -7.34 3.75
N LEU A 15 -12.20 -6.30 2.91
CA LEU A 15 -10.97 -5.57 2.63
C LEU A 15 -10.41 -4.87 3.88
N VAL A 16 -11.26 -4.15 4.61
CA VAL A 16 -10.89 -3.49 5.88
C VAL A 16 -10.39 -4.53 6.88
N THR A 17 -11.11 -5.64 7.02
CA THR A 17 -10.74 -6.74 7.92
C THR A 17 -9.37 -7.33 7.58
N ALA A 18 -9.15 -7.64 6.30
CA ALA A 18 -7.89 -8.20 5.82
C ALA A 18 -6.72 -7.22 6.01
N ALA A 19 -6.91 -5.95 5.62
CA ALA A 19 -5.89 -4.91 5.77
C ALA A 19 -5.54 -4.68 7.25
N ALA A 20 -6.55 -4.62 8.13
CA ALA A 20 -6.33 -4.46 9.57
C ALA A 20 -5.59 -5.66 10.18
N GLY A 21 -5.95 -6.89 9.78
CA GLY A 21 -5.27 -8.11 10.21
C GLY A 21 -3.80 -8.13 9.79
N LEU A 22 -3.52 -7.83 8.52
CA LEU A 22 -2.15 -7.77 7.99
C LEU A 22 -1.32 -6.65 8.62
N LEU A 23 -1.93 -5.48 8.85
CA LEU A 23 -1.30 -4.37 9.55
C LEU A 23 -0.93 -4.77 10.99
N GLY A 24 -1.82 -5.46 11.69
CA GLY A 24 -1.55 -6.00 13.03
C GLY A 24 -0.41 -7.00 13.06
N LEU A 25 -0.40 -7.97 12.12
CA LEU A 25 0.69 -8.94 11.99
C LEU A 25 2.02 -8.27 11.65
N LEU A 26 2.03 -7.24 10.81
CA LEU A 26 3.23 -6.46 10.53
C LEU A 26 3.77 -5.80 11.80
N PHE A 27 2.91 -5.17 12.61
CA PHE A 27 3.34 -4.59 13.90
C PHE A 27 3.95 -5.64 14.84
N VAL A 28 3.35 -6.83 14.92
CA VAL A 28 3.89 -7.94 15.72
C VAL A 28 5.27 -8.37 15.20
N ALA A 29 5.42 -8.54 13.89
CA ALA A 29 6.71 -8.93 13.30
C ALA A 29 7.81 -7.88 13.55
N LEU A 30 7.47 -6.59 13.39
CA LEU A 30 8.40 -5.48 13.61
C LEU A 30 8.78 -5.32 15.09
N SER A 31 7.87 -5.59 16.02
CA SER A 31 8.16 -5.47 17.47
C SER A 31 9.18 -6.51 17.94
N ILE A 32 9.12 -7.74 17.39
CA ILE A 32 10.08 -8.81 17.68
C ILE A 32 11.49 -8.45 17.15
N HIS A 33 11.56 -7.73 16.03
CA HIS A 33 12.81 -7.36 15.36
C HIS A 33 13.20 -5.89 15.59
N ILE A 34 12.70 -5.25 16.66
CA ILE A 34 12.91 -3.82 16.93
C ILE A 34 14.39 -3.43 16.98
N ARG A 35 15.25 -4.32 17.51
CA ARG A 35 16.70 -4.13 17.58
C ARG A 35 17.35 -4.03 16.20
N ALA A 36 16.91 -4.86 15.26
CA ALA A 36 17.37 -4.81 13.88
C ALA A 36 16.91 -3.51 13.20
N LEU A 37 15.69 -3.04 13.48
CA LEU A 37 15.19 -1.78 12.93
C LEU A 37 15.85 -0.53 13.55
N SER A 38 16.20 -0.57 14.83
CA SER A 38 16.72 0.59 15.57
C SER A 38 18.16 0.95 15.19
N ASP A 39 18.91 0.01 14.60
CA ASP A 39 20.26 0.30 14.12
C ASP A 39 20.22 1.26 12.91
N ARG A 40 21.02 2.33 12.98
CA ARG A 40 21.20 3.30 11.89
C ARG A 40 21.81 2.68 10.64
N ARG A 41 22.42 1.49 10.74
CA ARG A 41 22.92 0.74 9.58
C ARG A 41 21.80 0.12 8.75
N ASN A 42 20.60 0.00 9.32
CA ASN A 42 19.45 -0.70 8.73
C ASN A 42 18.34 0.26 8.28
N ASP A 43 18.70 1.48 7.90
CA ASP A 43 17.77 2.51 7.40
C ASP A 43 16.93 2.03 6.21
N GLU A 44 17.50 1.17 5.37
CA GLU A 44 16.82 0.55 4.23
C GLU A 44 15.70 -0.40 4.67
N LEU A 45 15.94 -1.25 5.69
CA LEU A 45 14.92 -2.15 6.23
C LEU A 45 13.74 -1.35 6.80
N ARG A 46 14.01 -0.21 7.45
CA ARG A 46 12.96 0.70 7.92
C ARG A 46 12.18 1.34 6.76
N ALA A 47 12.86 1.71 5.67
CA ALA A 47 12.21 2.27 4.50
C ALA A 47 11.28 1.24 3.82
N VAL A 48 11.72 -0.01 3.70
CA VAL A 48 10.90 -1.12 3.18
C VAL A 48 9.70 -1.37 4.10
N ALA A 49 9.92 -1.51 5.41
CA ALA A 49 8.85 -1.68 6.40
C ALA A 49 7.80 -0.56 6.33
N ARG A 50 8.23 0.70 6.20
CA ARG A 50 7.33 1.86 6.04
C ARG A 50 6.52 1.79 4.75
N THR A 51 7.11 1.32 3.66
CA THR A 51 6.44 1.18 2.36
C THR A 51 5.32 0.14 2.44
N ILE A 52 5.59 -1.01 3.04
CA ILE A 52 4.61 -2.08 3.27
C ILE A 52 3.48 -1.58 4.17
N PHE A 53 3.85 -0.95 5.29
CA PHE A 53 2.89 -0.36 6.24
C PHE A 53 1.94 0.60 5.53
N LEU A 54 2.49 1.51 4.71
CA LEU A 54 1.70 2.49 3.99
C LEU A 54 0.75 1.82 2.97
N GLY A 55 1.19 0.75 2.30
CA GLY A 55 0.33 -0.03 1.42
C GLY A 55 -0.91 -0.60 2.13
N TYR A 56 -0.73 -1.17 3.32
CA TYR A 56 -1.86 -1.66 4.13
C TYR A 56 -2.75 -0.53 4.63
N VAL A 57 -2.16 0.59 5.07
CA VAL A 57 -2.92 1.76 5.53
C VAL A 57 -3.76 2.38 4.41
N VAL A 58 -3.24 2.47 3.20
CA VAL A 58 -3.99 2.99 2.04
C VAL A 58 -5.15 2.06 1.68
N ALA A 59 -4.94 0.74 1.66
CA ALA A 59 -6.02 -0.22 1.42
C ALA A 59 -7.10 -0.17 2.51
N LEU A 60 -6.68 -0.02 3.78
CA LEU A 60 -7.57 0.15 4.92
C LEU A 60 -8.39 1.45 4.81
N ALA A 61 -7.73 2.57 4.49
CA ALA A 61 -8.37 3.86 4.33
C ALA A 61 -9.38 3.84 3.17
N PHE A 62 -9.02 3.26 2.02
CA PHE A 62 -9.94 3.08 0.90
C PHE A 62 -11.20 2.30 1.33
N GLY A 63 -11.03 1.17 2.00
CA GLY A 63 -12.16 0.35 2.47
C GLY A 63 -13.06 1.11 3.46
N PHE A 64 -12.50 1.86 4.41
CA PHE A 64 -13.29 2.66 5.35
C PHE A 64 -14.03 3.82 4.68
N LEU A 65 -13.36 4.57 3.79
CA LEU A 65 -14.00 5.66 3.06
C LEU A 65 -15.19 5.13 2.24
N ALA A 66 -15.01 3.99 1.57
CA ALA A 66 -16.06 3.37 0.78
C ALA A 66 -17.27 2.88 1.61
N LEU A 67 -17.10 2.64 2.92
CA LEU A 67 -18.18 2.26 3.84
C LEU A 67 -18.95 3.45 4.42
N MET A 68 -18.45 4.68 4.25
CA MET A 68 -19.17 5.87 4.69
C MET A 68 -20.43 6.09 3.85
N PRO A 69 -21.52 6.60 4.45
CA PRO A 69 -22.75 6.88 3.71
C PRO A 69 -22.57 8.13 2.83
N GLN A 70 -21.95 7.96 1.66
CA GLN A 70 -21.63 9.04 0.73
C GLN A 70 -22.06 8.73 -0.73
N SER A 71 -21.83 9.68 -1.64
CA SER A 71 -22.02 9.48 -3.08
C SER A 71 -20.75 8.93 -3.73
N LEU A 72 -20.87 8.34 -4.93
CA LEU A 72 -19.72 7.82 -5.66
C LEU A 72 -18.71 8.93 -5.99
N GLY A 73 -19.20 10.09 -6.42
CA GLY A 73 -18.34 11.24 -6.74
C GLY A 73 -17.54 11.74 -5.53
N ALA A 74 -18.18 11.80 -4.35
CA ALA A 74 -17.49 12.18 -3.10
C ALA A 74 -16.36 11.20 -2.77
N LEU A 75 -16.64 9.89 -2.84
CA LEU A 75 -15.62 8.86 -2.63
C LEU A 75 -14.46 9.05 -3.60
N GLY A 76 -14.72 9.25 -4.90
CA GLY A 76 -13.66 9.43 -5.90
C GLY A 76 -12.73 10.62 -5.58
N VAL A 77 -13.28 11.74 -5.11
CA VAL A 77 -12.50 12.90 -4.66
C VAL A 77 -11.64 12.55 -3.44
N GLU A 78 -12.19 11.83 -2.47
CA GLU A 78 -11.45 11.35 -1.30
C GLU A 78 -10.33 10.38 -1.70
N LEU A 79 -10.55 9.52 -2.70
CA LEU A 79 -9.54 8.60 -3.22
C LEU A 79 -8.43 9.31 -3.97
N ILE A 80 -8.74 10.37 -4.72
CA ILE A 80 -7.71 11.23 -5.33
C ILE A 80 -6.86 11.86 -4.22
N ALA A 81 -7.50 12.44 -3.19
CA ALA A 81 -6.80 13.04 -2.07
C ALA A 81 -5.92 12.02 -1.32
N LEU A 82 -6.44 10.82 -1.06
CA LEU A 82 -5.71 9.73 -0.43
C LEU A 82 -4.49 9.30 -1.24
N ASN A 83 -4.64 9.10 -2.56
CA ASN A 83 -3.53 8.72 -3.43
C ASN A 83 -2.45 9.81 -3.49
N LEU A 84 -2.83 11.08 -3.62
CA LEU A 84 -1.90 12.20 -3.62
C LEU A 84 -1.17 12.33 -2.28
N ALA A 85 -1.88 12.18 -1.16
CA ALA A 85 -1.29 12.20 0.17
C ALA A 85 -0.33 11.01 0.39
N ALA A 86 -0.66 9.82 -0.12
CA ALA A 86 0.18 8.63 -0.04
C ALA A 86 1.43 8.71 -0.94
N ALA A 87 1.37 9.46 -2.05
CA ALA A 87 2.49 9.61 -2.98
C ALA A 87 3.73 10.22 -2.32
N ILE A 88 3.56 11.15 -1.37
CA ILE A 88 4.67 11.83 -0.68
C ILE A 88 5.51 10.83 0.14
N PRO A 89 4.94 10.10 1.12
CA PRO A 89 5.69 9.11 1.89
C PRO A 89 6.16 7.93 1.03
N PHE A 90 5.42 7.52 0.00
CA PHE A 90 5.89 6.50 -0.97
C PHE A 90 7.14 6.98 -1.72
N ALA A 91 7.13 8.19 -2.27
CA ALA A 91 8.28 8.76 -2.97
C ALA A 91 9.48 8.94 -2.04
N SER A 92 9.24 9.34 -0.78
CA SER A 92 10.31 9.41 0.22
C SER A 92 10.87 8.03 0.55
N ALA A 93 10.03 7.01 0.75
CA ALA A 93 10.48 5.67 1.09
C ALA A 93 11.22 5.01 -0.10
N ALA A 94 10.72 5.19 -1.32
CA ALA A 94 11.38 4.78 -2.54
C ALA A 94 12.76 5.44 -2.66
N ARG A 95 12.87 6.77 -2.50
CA ARG A 95 14.16 7.48 -2.55
C ARG A 95 15.16 6.96 -1.50
N SER A 96 14.70 6.64 -0.30
CA SER A 96 15.54 6.09 0.77
C SER A 96 16.01 4.66 0.48
N GLY A 97 15.15 3.81 -0.07
CA GLY A 97 15.51 2.45 -0.51
C GLY A 97 16.31 2.41 -1.80
N LEU A 98 16.31 3.50 -2.58
CA LEU A 98 17.09 3.67 -3.81
C LEU A 98 18.48 4.28 -3.57
N ARG A 99 18.80 4.69 -2.34
CA ARG A 99 20.16 5.17 -2.02
C ARG A 99 21.11 3.97 -2.04
N PRO A 100 22.09 3.92 -2.95
CA PRO A 100 22.97 2.77 -3.08
C PRO A 100 23.91 2.74 -1.89
N VAL A 101 23.60 1.96 -0.85
CA VAL A 101 24.58 1.51 0.12
C VAL A 101 24.77 0.02 -0.16
N GLY A 102 25.85 -0.26 -0.89
CA GLY A 102 25.96 -1.48 -1.70
C GLY A 102 25.81 -2.79 -0.92
N VAL A 103 25.09 -3.74 -1.52
CA VAL A 103 25.60 -5.00 -2.10
C VAL A 103 24.57 -5.48 -3.15
N GLY A 104 24.95 -5.61 -4.42
CA GLY A 104 24.26 -6.49 -5.38
C GLY A 104 22.88 -6.09 -5.96
N TYR A 105 22.44 -4.83 -5.91
CA TYR A 105 21.16 -4.46 -6.55
C TYR A 105 21.30 -4.36 -8.07
N ASP A 106 20.69 -5.29 -8.81
CA ASP A 106 20.65 -5.24 -10.27
C ASP A 106 19.80 -4.03 -10.73
N ARG A 107 20.43 -3.12 -11.47
CA ARG A 107 19.81 -1.87 -11.98
C ARG A 107 18.51 -2.14 -12.74
N ARG A 108 18.38 -3.30 -13.39
CA ARG A 108 17.14 -3.71 -14.07
C ARG A 108 15.99 -3.94 -13.08
N VAL A 109 16.27 -4.60 -11.96
CA VAL A 109 15.26 -4.91 -10.93
C VAL A 109 14.76 -3.62 -10.29
N THR A 110 15.66 -2.70 -9.96
CA THR A 110 15.30 -1.37 -9.45
C THR A 110 14.41 -0.60 -10.42
N MET A 111 14.76 -0.59 -11.70
CA MET A 111 14.01 0.12 -12.73
C MET A 111 12.63 -0.50 -12.95
N ILE A 112 12.53 -1.84 -12.96
CA ILE A 112 11.25 -2.55 -13.06
C ILE A 112 10.34 -2.22 -11.88
N GLN A 113 10.86 -2.24 -10.64
CA GLN A 113 10.06 -1.87 -9.47
C GLN A 113 9.58 -0.42 -9.52
N PHE A 114 10.43 0.50 -10.00
CA PHE A 114 10.06 1.91 -10.13
C PHE A 114 8.97 2.12 -11.18
N VAL A 115 9.10 1.49 -12.34
CA VAL A 115 8.09 1.53 -13.42
C VAL A 115 6.80 0.88 -12.95
N ALA A 116 6.85 -0.28 -12.31
CA ALA A 116 5.69 -0.97 -11.77
C ALA A 116 4.96 -0.12 -10.72
N GLY A 117 5.69 0.51 -9.80
CA GLY A 117 5.13 1.43 -8.81
C GLY A 117 4.46 2.65 -9.44
N PHE A 118 5.08 3.24 -10.47
CA PHE A 118 4.49 4.36 -11.21
C PHE A 118 3.23 3.95 -11.97
N LEU A 119 3.23 2.77 -12.61
CA LEU A 119 2.07 2.22 -13.31
C LEU A 119 0.91 1.94 -12.34
N LEU A 120 1.19 1.36 -11.17
CA LEU A 120 0.18 1.13 -10.13
C LEU A 120 -0.40 2.44 -9.61
N PHE A 121 0.44 3.45 -9.38
CA PHE A 121 -0.01 4.78 -8.98
C PHE A 121 -0.88 5.45 -10.04
N ALA A 122 -0.46 5.40 -11.31
CA ALA A 122 -1.25 5.93 -12.43
C ALA A 122 -2.59 5.21 -12.58
N ALA A 123 -2.62 3.87 -12.41
CA ALA A 123 -3.84 3.09 -12.42
C ALA A 123 -4.77 3.46 -11.27
N ALA A 124 -4.24 3.63 -10.05
CA ALA A 124 -5.02 4.05 -8.88
C ALA A 124 -5.60 5.45 -9.05
N LEU A 125 -4.83 6.39 -9.62
CA LEU A 125 -5.31 7.74 -9.90
C LEU A 125 -6.38 7.73 -10.99
N THR A 126 -6.19 6.95 -12.06
CA THR A 126 -7.17 6.79 -13.14
C THR A 126 -8.48 6.19 -12.61
N GLY A 127 -8.39 5.14 -11.77
CA GLY A 127 -9.55 4.55 -11.09
C GLY A 127 -10.25 5.55 -10.18
N SER A 128 -9.50 6.33 -9.40
CA SER A 128 -10.07 7.35 -8.50
C SER A 128 -10.81 8.47 -9.28
N ILE A 129 -10.25 8.90 -10.43
CA ILE A 129 -10.92 9.86 -11.32
C ILE A 129 -12.20 9.24 -11.91
N GLY A 130 -12.16 7.97 -12.34
CA GLY A 130 -13.33 7.24 -12.80
C GLY A 130 -14.45 7.20 -11.76
N VAL A 131 -14.12 6.88 -10.52
CA VAL A 131 -15.07 6.91 -9.39
C VAL A 131 -15.61 8.34 -9.18
N ALA A 132 -14.75 9.36 -9.28
CA ALA A 132 -15.14 10.75 -9.06
C ALA A 132 -16.16 11.27 -10.10
N VAL A 133 -16.08 10.79 -11.34
CA VAL A 133 -17.05 11.15 -12.40
C VAL A 133 -18.32 10.28 -12.36
N GLY A 134 -18.45 9.37 -11.40
CA GLY A 134 -19.63 8.51 -11.26
C GLY A 134 -19.59 7.21 -12.07
N GLU A 135 -18.42 6.80 -12.59
CA GLU A 135 -18.29 5.55 -13.35
C GLU A 135 -18.19 4.34 -12.41
N SER A 136 -19.27 3.58 -12.26
CA SER A 136 -19.33 2.40 -11.38
C SER A 136 -18.28 1.34 -11.74
N ARG A 137 -17.90 1.22 -13.02
CA ARG A 137 -16.87 0.26 -13.46
C ARG A 137 -15.51 0.53 -12.86
N ALA A 138 -15.23 1.78 -12.48
CA ALA A 138 -13.97 2.16 -11.84
C ALA A 138 -13.80 1.50 -10.46
N LEU A 139 -14.89 1.11 -9.79
CA LEU A 139 -14.84 0.36 -8.53
C LEU A 139 -14.19 -1.02 -8.70
N PHE A 140 -14.39 -1.70 -9.83
CA PHE A 140 -13.71 -2.97 -10.10
C PHE A 140 -12.20 -2.79 -10.22
N LEU A 141 -11.76 -1.73 -10.87
CA LEU A 141 -10.33 -1.40 -10.97
C LEU A 141 -9.75 -1.11 -9.58
N MET A 142 -10.43 -0.29 -8.77
CA MET A 142 -9.99 0.04 -7.40
C MET A 142 -9.96 -1.19 -6.49
N ALA A 143 -10.99 -2.04 -6.54
CA ALA A 143 -11.04 -3.29 -5.82
C ALA A 143 -9.89 -4.22 -6.22
N GLY A 144 -9.63 -4.37 -7.52
CA GLY A 144 -8.50 -5.16 -8.02
C GLY A 144 -7.16 -4.62 -7.55
N LEU A 145 -6.95 -3.31 -7.61
CA LEU A 145 -5.74 -2.66 -7.12
C LEU A 145 -5.56 -2.84 -5.61
N ALA A 146 -6.64 -2.78 -4.83
CA ALA A 146 -6.59 -3.01 -3.39
C ALA A 146 -6.16 -4.45 -3.07
N VAL A 147 -6.74 -5.45 -3.76
CA VAL A 147 -6.36 -6.87 -3.59
C VAL A 147 -4.91 -7.10 -3.98
N VAL A 148 -4.48 -6.59 -5.14
CA VAL A 148 -3.09 -6.70 -5.60
C VAL A 148 -2.14 -6.05 -4.58
N SER A 149 -2.49 -4.88 -4.04
CA SER A 149 -1.70 -4.17 -3.04
C SER A 149 -1.57 -4.97 -1.73
N LEU A 150 -2.64 -5.62 -1.27
CA LEU A 150 -2.58 -6.50 -0.10
C LEU A 150 -1.68 -7.71 -0.35
N LEU A 151 -1.87 -8.43 -1.45
CA LEU A 151 -1.05 -9.60 -1.78
C LEU A 151 0.43 -9.21 -1.94
N TRP A 152 0.69 -8.12 -2.65
CA TRP A 152 2.03 -7.56 -2.79
C TRP A 152 2.64 -7.21 -1.43
N GLY A 153 1.87 -6.55 -0.55
CA GLY A 153 2.29 -6.24 0.81
C GLY A 153 2.68 -7.49 1.60
N VAL A 154 1.90 -8.58 1.49
CA VAL A 154 2.18 -9.85 2.16
C VAL A 154 3.52 -10.43 1.71
N PHE A 155 3.75 -10.50 0.39
CA PHE A 155 5.02 -10.99 -0.16
C PHE A 155 6.21 -10.16 0.33
N ASN A 156 6.09 -8.82 0.32
CA ASN A 156 7.15 -7.95 0.83
C ASN A 156 7.35 -8.08 2.35
N THR A 157 6.27 -8.31 3.11
CA THR A 157 6.36 -8.54 4.57
C THR A 157 7.12 -9.82 4.87
N TRP A 158 6.81 -10.90 4.13
CA TRP A 158 7.52 -12.16 4.23
C TRP A 158 9.01 -11.97 3.97
N GLU A 159 9.37 -11.35 2.83
CA GLU A 159 10.76 -11.09 2.47
C GLU A 159 11.49 -10.21 3.50
N LEU A 160 10.81 -9.19 4.03
CA LEU A 160 11.36 -8.33 5.08
C LEU A 160 11.74 -9.13 6.32
N ILE A 161 10.91 -10.09 6.74
CA ILE A 161 11.19 -10.94 7.90
C ILE A 161 12.46 -11.78 7.70
N PHE A 162 12.64 -12.40 6.53
CA PHE A 162 13.87 -13.15 6.23
C PHE A 162 15.10 -12.25 6.21
N ARG A 163 14.99 -11.05 5.63
CA ARG A 163 16.08 -10.07 5.63
C ARG A 163 16.46 -9.65 7.06
N MET A 164 15.48 -9.43 7.94
CA MET A 164 15.74 -9.07 9.35
C MET A 164 16.43 -10.21 10.13
N GLN A 165 16.08 -11.47 9.87
CA GLN A 165 16.73 -12.62 10.51
C GLN A 165 18.21 -12.71 10.15
N SER A 166 18.58 -12.39 8.91
CA SER A 166 19.97 -12.45 8.45
C SER A 166 20.89 -11.40 9.08
N VAL A 167 20.33 -10.32 9.64
CA VAL A 167 21.08 -9.19 10.23
C VAL A 167 21.14 -9.28 11.76
N GLY A 168 20.24 -10.05 12.38
CA GLY A 168 20.17 -10.24 13.83
C GLY A 168 21.00 -11.41 14.39
N GLY A 169 21.75 -12.11 13.53
CA GLY A 169 22.64 -13.22 13.89
C GLY A 169 24.08 -12.78 14.12
#